data_AF-A0A519SYQ9-F1
#
_entry.id   AF-A0A519SYQ9-F1
#
_cell.length_a   1.000
_cell.length_b   1.000
_cell.length_c   1.000
_cell.angle_alpha   90.00
_cell.angle_beta   90.00
_cell.angle_gamma   90.00
#
_symmetry.space_group_name_H-M   'P 1'
#
loop_
_entity.id
_entity.type
_entity.pdbx_description
1 polymer ?
#
loop_
_entity_poly.entity_id
_entity_poly.type
_entity_poly.pdbx_seq_one_letter_code
_entity_poly.pdbx_strand_id
1 'polypeptide(L)'
;MQVRKEIEALYQLGRLPDDSEDIGDGVLERYEALLGEIKSLSSPEEAEKIIALFPQTSCFGLEWTLLHLLETTPGWPIIAVIEQCPSPEWKQRMLARIR
;
A
#
# COMPACT_ATOMS: atom_id res chain seq x y z
N MET A 1 4.54 -3.28 19.11
CA MET A 1 3.20 -3.68 18.60
C MET A 1 3.44 -4.73 17.53
N GLN A 2 2.62 -5.77 17.46
CA GLN A 2 2.80 -6.84 16.47
C GLN A 2 2.06 -6.45 15.18
N VAL A 3 2.70 -6.63 14.02
CA VAL A 3 2.09 -6.44 12.70
C VAL A 3 0.89 -7.39 12.55
N ARG A 4 -0.24 -6.87 12.08
CA ARG A 4 -1.44 -7.66 11.81
C ARG A 4 -1.25 -8.65 10.68
N LYS A 5 -1.93 -9.80 10.77
CA LYS A 5 -1.72 -10.94 9.85
C LYS A 5 -2.11 -10.60 8.43
N GLU A 6 -3.09 -9.75 8.23
CA GLU A 6 -3.59 -9.32 6.92
C GLU A 6 -2.54 -8.48 6.19
N ILE A 7 -1.83 -7.61 6.93
CA ILE A 7 -0.73 -6.78 6.40
C ILE A 7 0.49 -7.64 6.08
N GLU A 8 0.79 -8.62 6.95
CA GLU A 8 1.86 -9.58 6.65
C GLU A 8 1.52 -10.40 5.40
N ALA A 9 0.28 -10.89 5.29
CA ALA A 9 -0.18 -11.63 4.13
C ALA A 9 -0.07 -10.79 2.85
N LEU A 10 -0.50 -9.53 2.87
CA LEU A 10 -0.31 -8.60 1.75
C LEU A 10 1.16 -8.44 1.38
N TYR A 11 2.02 -8.21 2.38
CA TYR A 11 3.46 -8.06 2.17
C TYR A 11 4.09 -9.30 1.52
N GLN A 12 3.63 -10.51 1.89
CA GLN A 12 4.09 -11.76 1.28
C GLN A 12 3.56 -11.99 -0.14
N LEU A 13 2.42 -11.37 -0.52
CA LEU A 13 1.95 -11.38 -1.91
C LEU A 13 2.85 -10.51 -2.82
N GLY A 14 3.55 -9.55 -2.23
CA GLY A 14 4.43 -8.63 -2.92
C GLY A 14 3.69 -7.38 -3.37
N ARG A 15 4.29 -6.65 -4.32
CA ARG A 15 3.67 -5.44 -4.86
C ARG A 15 2.36 -5.75 -5.58
N LEU A 16 1.46 -4.78 -5.58
CA LEU A 16 0.32 -4.78 -6.48
C LEU A 16 0.81 -4.90 -7.92
N PRO A 17 0.18 -5.77 -8.73
CA PRO A 17 0.49 -5.87 -10.15
C PRO A 17 0.06 -4.60 -10.88
N ASP A 18 0.80 -4.21 -11.91
CA ASP A 18 0.33 -3.17 -12.81
C ASP A 18 -0.85 -3.68 -13.67
N ASP A 19 -1.77 -2.80 -14.07
CA ASP A 19 -2.92 -3.12 -14.92
C ASP A 19 -2.56 -3.70 -16.30
N SER A 20 -1.29 -3.57 -16.69
CA SER A 20 -0.69 -4.14 -17.90
C SER A 20 -0.07 -5.52 -17.72
N GLU A 21 0.12 -5.98 -16.47
CA GLU A 21 0.67 -7.30 -16.17
C GLU A 21 -0.40 -8.40 -16.33
N ASP A 22 -0.02 -9.54 -16.91
CA ASP A 22 -0.88 -10.72 -16.97
C ASP A 22 -0.91 -11.41 -15.60
N ILE A 23 -2.04 -11.31 -14.93
CA ILE A 23 -2.25 -11.77 -13.57
C ILE A 23 -3.19 -12.96 -13.53
N GLY A 24 -2.83 -13.98 -12.75
CA GLY A 24 -3.66 -15.16 -12.59
C GLY A 24 -5.02 -14.84 -11.97
N ASP A 25 -6.03 -15.63 -12.32
CA ASP A 25 -7.38 -15.54 -11.76
C ASP A 25 -7.34 -15.58 -10.22
N GLY A 26 -8.10 -14.70 -9.55
CA GLY A 26 -8.20 -14.68 -8.10
C GLY A 26 -7.12 -13.88 -7.37
N VAL A 27 -6.09 -13.36 -8.08
CA VAL A 27 -5.02 -12.57 -7.45
C VAL A 27 -5.54 -11.21 -6.96
N LEU A 28 -6.30 -10.49 -7.79
CA LEU A 28 -6.85 -9.19 -7.40
C LEU A 28 -7.87 -9.32 -6.27
N GLU A 29 -8.74 -10.32 -6.33
CA GLU A 29 -9.74 -10.60 -5.32
C GLU A 29 -9.10 -10.89 -3.95
N ARG A 30 -7.90 -11.49 -3.96
CA ARG A 30 -7.13 -11.72 -2.73
C ARG A 30 -6.56 -10.43 -2.15
N TYR A 31 -6.05 -9.53 -2.98
CA TYR A 31 -5.63 -8.19 -2.54
C TYR A 31 -6.82 -7.40 -2.00
N GLU A 32 -7.94 -7.38 -2.71
CA GLU A 32 -9.17 -6.71 -2.29
C GLU A 32 -9.69 -7.22 -0.95
N ALA A 33 -9.77 -8.54 -0.79
CA ALA A 33 -10.23 -9.15 0.46
C ALA A 33 -9.34 -8.76 1.65
N LEU A 34 -8.01 -8.80 1.48
CA LEU A 34 -7.08 -8.45 2.55
C LEU A 34 -7.08 -6.94 2.85
N LEU A 35 -7.14 -6.09 1.83
CA LEU A 35 -7.22 -4.64 2.00
C LEU A 35 -8.54 -4.22 2.65
N GLY A 36 -9.65 -4.89 2.33
CA GLY A 36 -10.96 -4.62 2.91
C GLY A 36 -11.03 -4.83 4.44
N GLU A 37 -10.17 -5.68 5.00
CA GLU A 37 -10.07 -5.90 6.45
C GLU A 37 -9.27 -4.80 7.16
N ILE A 38 -8.47 -4.02 6.42
CA ILE A 38 -7.59 -2.99 6.98
C ILE A 38 -8.32 -1.64 6.95
N LYS A 39 -8.77 -1.18 8.12
CA LYS A 39 -9.45 0.13 8.25
C LYS A 39 -8.52 1.32 8.50
N SER A 40 -7.40 1.06 9.16
CA SER A 40 -6.37 2.05 9.49
C SER A 40 -5.10 1.30 9.82
N LEU A 41 -3.95 1.97 9.76
CA LEU A 41 -2.68 1.41 10.23
C LEU A 41 -2.51 1.75 11.71
N SER A 42 -1.77 0.93 12.44
CA SER A 42 -1.54 1.10 13.90
C SER A 42 -0.06 1.21 14.26
N SER A 43 0.87 0.94 13.34
CA SER A 43 2.30 1.16 13.55
C SER A 43 3.03 1.66 12.28
N PRO A 44 4.23 2.28 12.44
CA PRO A 44 5.08 2.63 11.31
C PRO A 44 5.50 1.41 10.47
N GLU A 45 5.76 0.27 11.13
CA GLU A 45 6.12 -0.99 10.46
C GLU A 45 5.01 -1.49 9.52
N GLU A 46 3.74 -1.31 9.91
CA GLU A 46 2.61 -1.60 9.02
C GLU A 46 2.60 -0.67 7.80
N ALA A 47 2.91 0.61 7.99
CA ALA A 47 3.00 1.57 6.89
C ALA A 47 4.15 1.27 5.92
N GLU A 48 5.31 0.84 6.44
CA GLU A 48 6.44 0.38 5.63
C GLU A 48 6.09 -0.85 4.78
N LYS A 49 5.29 -1.77 5.33
CA LYS A 49 4.79 -2.91 4.55
C LYS A 49 3.80 -2.48 3.48
N ILE A 50 2.88 -1.58 3.81
CA ILE A 50 1.87 -1.05 2.86
C ILE A 50 2.51 -0.23 1.74
N ILE A 51 3.50 0.63 2.03
CA ILE A 51 4.16 1.43 0.98
C ILE A 51 4.91 0.55 -0.03
N ALA A 52 5.45 -0.59 0.42
CA ALA A 52 6.12 -1.54 -0.45
C ALA A 52 5.15 -2.24 -1.44
N LEU A 53 3.83 -2.16 -1.20
CA LEU A 53 2.82 -2.77 -2.06
C LEU A 53 2.47 -1.93 -3.29
N PHE A 54 2.92 -0.67 -3.37
CA PHE A 54 2.53 0.19 -4.48
C PHE A 54 2.93 -0.41 -5.84
N PRO A 55 2.01 -0.38 -6.84
CA PRO A 55 2.33 -0.81 -8.21
C PRO A 55 3.30 0.20 -8.84
N GLN A 56 3.91 -0.13 -9.98
CA GLN A 56 4.78 0.84 -10.66
C GLN A 56 3.97 2.03 -11.18
N THR A 57 2.78 1.76 -11.73
CA THR A 57 1.88 2.74 -12.34
C THR A 57 0.48 2.71 -11.72
N SER A 58 -0.28 1.61 -11.88
CA SER A 58 -1.72 1.55 -11.60
C SER A 58 -2.17 0.11 -11.41
N CYS A 59 -3.07 -0.17 -10.46
CA CYS A 59 -3.63 -1.50 -10.20
C CYS A 59 -5.15 -1.40 -9.98
N PHE A 60 -5.89 -1.04 -11.03
CA PHE A 60 -7.37 -1.02 -11.03
C PHE A 60 -8.01 -0.23 -9.87
N GLY A 61 -7.29 0.75 -9.31
CA GLY A 61 -7.78 1.57 -8.21
C GLY A 61 -7.35 1.11 -6.80
N LEU A 62 -6.72 -0.06 -6.66
CA LEU A 62 -6.24 -0.54 -5.35
C LEU A 62 -5.14 0.34 -4.79
N GLU A 63 -4.33 0.96 -5.65
CA GLU A 63 -3.30 1.91 -5.27
C GLU A 63 -3.86 3.15 -4.55
N TRP A 64 -5.10 3.54 -4.85
CA TRP A 64 -5.79 4.59 -4.12
C TRP A 64 -6.22 4.17 -2.73
N THR A 65 -6.55 2.89 -2.53
CA THR A 65 -6.86 2.33 -1.21
C THR A 65 -5.60 2.36 -0.34
N LEU A 66 -4.45 1.96 -0.89
CA LEU A 66 -3.16 2.08 -0.18
C LEU A 66 -2.85 3.52 0.19
N LEU A 67 -3.03 4.46 -0.74
CA LEU A 67 -2.81 5.89 -0.47
C LEU A 67 -3.70 6.37 0.67
N HIS A 68 -5.00 6.03 0.64
CA HIS A 68 -5.95 6.46 1.66
C HIS A 68 -5.58 5.93 3.05
N LEU A 69 -5.13 4.67 3.16
CA LEU A 69 -4.66 4.09 4.42
C LEU A 69 -3.46 4.87 4.99
N LEU A 70 -2.52 5.25 4.14
CA LEU A 70 -1.34 6.01 4.54
C LEU A 70 -1.70 7.45 4.97
N GLU A 71 -2.60 8.12 4.24
CA GLU A 71 -3.04 9.49 4.54
C GLU A 71 -3.91 9.59 5.81
N THR A 72 -4.72 8.57 6.09
CA THR A 72 -5.66 8.58 7.22
C THR A 72 -5.06 8.13 8.54
N THR A 73 -3.81 7.66 8.54
CA THR A 73 -3.21 7.17 9.78
C THR A 73 -2.46 8.26 10.55
N PRO A 74 -2.80 8.51 11.83
CA PRO A 74 -2.23 9.62 12.59
C PRO A 74 -0.83 9.34 13.16
N GLY A 75 0.00 10.38 13.21
CA GLY A 75 1.01 10.54 14.28
C GLY A 75 2.42 9.99 14.07
N TRP A 76 2.83 9.61 12.85
CA TRP A 76 4.19 9.14 12.57
C TRP A 76 4.83 9.83 11.36
N PRO A 77 6.17 9.75 11.20
CA PRO A 77 6.89 10.42 10.10
C PRO A 77 6.58 9.80 8.74
N ILE A 78 5.39 10.13 8.20
CA ILE A 78 4.87 9.60 6.93
C ILE A 78 5.83 9.86 5.76
N ILE A 79 6.59 10.96 5.82
CA ILE A 79 7.61 11.30 4.82
C ILE A 79 8.67 10.19 4.73
N ALA A 80 9.16 9.67 5.87
CA ALA A 80 10.17 8.61 5.88
C ALA A 80 9.64 7.28 5.28
N VAL A 81 8.34 7.03 5.41
CA VAL A 81 7.66 5.89 4.78
C VAL A 81 7.55 6.12 3.27
N ILE A 82 7.07 7.29 2.85
CA ILE A 82 6.90 7.64 1.42
C ILE A 82 8.23 7.58 0.65
N GLU A 83 9.33 7.93 1.30
CA GLU A 83 10.66 7.85 0.68
C GLU A 83 11.02 6.43 0.23
N GLN A 84 10.43 5.40 0.87
CA GLN A 84 10.63 3.98 0.57
C GLN A 84 9.68 3.45 -0.53
N CYS A 85 8.78 4.28 -1.06
CA CYS A 85 7.85 3.88 -2.11
C CYS A 85 8.60 3.38 -3.37
N PRO A 86 8.31 2.17 -3.86
CA PRO A 86 9.00 1.60 -5.01
C PRO A 86 8.63 2.29 -6.33
N SER A 87 7.48 2.98 -6.39
CA SER A 87 7.07 3.77 -7.55
C SER A 87 7.46 5.24 -7.41
N PRO A 88 8.30 5.79 -8.30
CA PRO A 88 8.64 7.20 -8.32
C PRO A 88 7.43 8.11 -8.55
N GLU A 89 6.46 7.67 -9.36
CA GLU A 89 5.25 8.43 -9.64
C GLU A 89 4.40 8.57 -8.38
N TRP A 90 4.11 7.45 -7.71
CA TRP A 90 3.34 7.44 -6.47
C TRP A 90 4.05 8.17 -5.33
N LYS A 91 5.38 8.04 -5.24
CA LYS A 91 6.19 8.81 -4.30
C LYS A 91 6.00 10.31 -4.50
N GLN A 92 6.16 10.81 -5.73
CA GLN A 92 5.96 12.23 -6.03
C GLN A 92 4.53 12.68 -5.75
N ARG A 93 3.54 11.85 -6.11
CA ARG A 93 2.12 12.12 -5.87
C ARG A 93 1.81 12.28 -4.38
N MET A 94 2.34 11.39 -3.54
CA MET A 94 2.20 11.45 -2.08
C MET A 94 2.87 12.69 -1.49
N LEU A 95 4.12 12.97 -1.88
CA LEU A 95 4.85 14.16 -1.42
C LEU A 95 4.15 15.47 -1.79
N ALA A 96 3.50 15.54 -2.95
CA ALA A 96 2.75 16.72 -3.37
C ALA A 96 1.49 16.99 -2.52
N ARG A 97 0.96 15.97 -1.84
CA ARG A 97 -0.27 16.04 -1.03
C ARG A 97 -0.03 16.42 0.43
N ILE A 98 1.18 16.20 0.94
CA ILE A 98 1.56 16.44 2.35
C ILE A 98 2.09 17.89 2.54
N ARG A 99 1.73 18.79 1.61
CA ARG A 99 2.19 20.19 1.60
C ARG A 99 1.51 21.06 2.65
#